data_AF-A0A7Y6TZ33-F1
#
_entry.id   AF-A0A7Y6TZ33-F1
#
_cell.length_a   1.000
_cell.length_b   1.000
_cell.length_c   1.000
_cell.angle_alpha   90.00
_cell.angle_beta   90.00
_cell.angle_gamma   90.00
#
_symmetry.space_group_name_H-M   'P 1'
#
loop_
_entity.id
_entity.type
_entity.pdbx_description
1 polymer ?
#
loop_
_entity_poly.entity_id
_entity_poly.type
_entity_poly.pdbx_seq_one_letter_code
_entity_poly.pdbx_strand_id
1 'polypeptide(L)'
;MTMNVEALQIIELDAARAPAPMVDHYIELVRNSTGECAADVAEYAAALLLKLEHLASSQRAAAVDPSLPQVFLAPWLELTLASLKDAA
;
A
#
# COMPACT_ATOMS: atom_id res chain seq x y z
N MET A 1 -10.85 10.33 21.71
CA MET A 1 -9.98 11.39 21.16
C MET A 1 -10.45 11.61 19.74
N THR A 2 -10.96 12.80 19.42
CA THR A 2 -11.48 13.09 18.08
C THR A 2 -10.30 13.26 17.12
N MET A 3 -10.29 12.51 16.03
CA MET A 3 -9.25 12.64 15.00
C MET A 3 -9.39 13.99 14.31
N ASN A 4 -8.27 14.66 14.05
CA ASN A 4 -8.21 15.95 13.37
C ASN A 4 -7.13 15.91 12.27
N VAL A 5 -7.09 16.94 11.43
CA VAL A 5 -6.13 17.01 10.30
C VAL A 5 -4.68 16.96 10.78
N GLU A 6 -4.34 17.62 11.89
CA GLU A 6 -2.98 17.63 12.43
C GLU A 6 -2.51 16.22 12.85
N ALA A 7 -3.37 15.45 13.51
CA ALA A 7 -3.09 14.07 13.86
C ALA A 7 -2.90 13.19 12.60
N LEU A 8 -3.74 13.38 11.58
CA LEU A 8 -3.60 12.66 10.31
C LEU A 8 -2.29 13.03 9.57
N GLN A 9 -1.86 14.30 9.63
CA GLN A 9 -0.58 14.73 9.09
C GLN A 9 0.62 14.11 9.82
N ILE A 10 0.54 13.99 11.15
CA ILE A 10 1.57 13.31 11.96
C ILE A 10 1.65 11.84 11.57
N ILE A 11 0.50 11.17 11.43
CA ILE A 11 0.44 9.77 10.98
C ILE A 11 1.08 9.63 9.60
N GLU A 12 0.75 10.52 8.66
CA GLU A 12 1.32 10.48 7.31
C GLU A 12 2.85 10.62 7.31
N LEU A 13 3.38 11.57 8.09
CA LEU A 13 4.82 11.80 8.20
C LEU A 13 5.54 10.60 8.83
N ASP A 14 4.96 10.02 9.89
CA ASP A 14 5.54 8.89 10.60
C ASP A 14 5.49 7.60 9.76
N ALA A 15 4.36 7.35 9.09
CA ALA A 15 4.16 6.17 8.27
C ALA A 15 5.23 6.01 7.18
N ALA A 16 5.73 7.12 6.62
CA ALA A 16 6.78 7.10 5.59
C ALA A 16 8.07 6.37 6.02
N ARG A 17 8.32 6.25 7.32
CA ARG A 17 9.50 5.57 7.90
C ARG A 17 9.12 4.34 8.74
N ALA A 18 7.83 4.08 8.88
CA ALA A 18 7.33 3.03 9.75
C ALA A 18 7.48 1.64 9.11
N PRO A 19 7.78 0.60 9.91
CA PRO A 19 7.74 -0.78 9.45
C PRO A 19 6.29 -1.24 9.19
N ALA A 20 6.13 -2.30 8.38
CA ALA A 20 4.81 -2.80 7.97
C ALA A 20 3.78 -2.99 9.10
N PRO A 21 4.12 -3.59 10.26
CA PRO A 21 3.15 -3.74 11.35
C PRO A 21 2.64 -2.40 11.90
N MET A 22 3.47 -1.35 11.89
CA MET A 22 3.06 -0.02 12.32
C MET A 22 2.20 0.67 11.27
N VAL A 23 2.48 0.47 9.98
CA VAL A 23 1.61 0.96 8.90
C VAL A 23 0.23 0.32 8.98
N ASP A 24 0.14 -0.99 9.23
CA ASP A 24 -1.12 -1.70 9.44
C ASP A 24 -1.90 -1.12 10.64
N HIS A 25 -1.20 -0.82 11.74
CA HIS A 25 -1.81 -0.14 12.90
C HIS A 25 -2.38 1.23 12.54
N TYR A 26 -1.66 2.04 11.74
CA TYR A 26 -2.17 3.34 11.29
C TYR A 26 -3.38 3.23 10.38
N ILE A 27 -3.45 2.22 9.52
CA ILE A 27 -4.63 1.94 8.69
C ILE A 27 -5.85 1.69 9.58
N GLU A 28 -5.72 0.82 10.60
CA GLU A 28 -6.81 0.53 11.53
C GLU A 28 -7.23 1.75 12.33
N LEU A 29 -6.26 2.52 12.84
CA LEU A 29 -6.54 3.73 13.60
C LEU A 29 -7.32 4.76 12.77
N VAL A 30 -6.89 5.03 11.53
CA VAL A 30 -7.55 6.00 10.66
C VAL A 30 -8.95 5.49 10.28
N ARG A 31 -9.12 4.22 9.89
CA ARG A 31 -10.43 3.63 9.55
C ARG A 31 -11.43 3.73 10.70
N ASN A 32 -10.99 3.45 11.93
CA ASN A 32 -11.86 3.49 13.11
C ASN A 32 -12.23 4.93 13.50
N SER A 33 -11.45 5.92 13.07
CA SER A 33 -11.68 7.32 13.40
C SER A 33 -12.62 8.05 12.43
N THR A 34 -12.79 7.55 11.20
CA THR A 34 -13.50 8.28 10.13
C THR A 34 -14.99 8.49 10.41
N GLY A 35 -15.63 7.61 11.18
CA GLY A 35 -17.07 7.68 11.48
C GLY A 35 -17.50 8.84 12.38
N GLU A 36 -16.56 9.45 13.12
CA GLU A 36 -16.83 10.53 14.08
C GLU A 36 -16.25 11.88 13.65
N CYS A 37 -15.74 11.98 12.41
CA CYS A 37 -15.00 13.14 11.91
C CYS A 37 -15.88 14.18 11.20
N ALA A 38 -15.45 15.45 11.24
CA ALA A 38 -15.96 16.49 10.35
C ALA A 38 -15.64 16.16 8.87
N ALA A 39 -16.40 16.72 7.93
CA ALA A 39 -16.34 16.33 6.52
C ALA A 39 -14.96 16.55 5.87
N ASP A 40 -14.28 17.64 6.22
CA ASP A 40 -12.92 17.97 5.79
C ASP A 40 -11.87 16.98 6.34
N VAL A 41 -12.00 16.62 7.61
CA VAL A 41 -11.17 15.58 8.25
C VAL A 41 -11.40 14.21 7.61
N ALA A 42 -12.66 13.90 7.28
CA ALA A 42 -13.04 12.63 6.65
C ALA A 42 -12.45 12.50 5.24
N GLU A 43 -12.44 13.58 4.44
CA GLU A 43 -11.81 13.61 3.12
C GLU A 43 -10.30 13.38 3.23
N TYR A 44 -9.63 14.06 4.16
CA TYR A 44 -8.20 13.83 4.40
C TYR A 44 -7.93 12.39 4.83
N ALA A 45 -8.72 11.86 5.77
CA ALA A 45 -8.58 10.49 6.26
C ALA A 45 -8.75 9.46 5.12
N ALA A 46 -9.71 9.67 4.21
CA ALA A 46 -9.89 8.82 3.05
C ALA A 46 -8.67 8.85 2.10
N ALA A 47 -8.12 10.03 1.82
CA ALA A 47 -6.91 10.17 1.02
C ALA A 47 -5.69 9.52 1.68
N LEU A 48 -5.56 9.66 3.00
CA LEU A 48 -4.48 9.05 3.77
C LEU A 48 -4.58 7.51 3.77
N LEU A 49 -5.78 6.95 3.89
CA LEU A 49 -5.98 5.50 3.84
C LEU A 49 -5.47 4.88 2.54
N LEU A 50 -5.74 5.52 1.40
CA LEU A 50 -5.22 5.07 0.10
C LEU A 50 -3.68 5.03 0.08
N LYS A 51 -3.03 6.05 0.66
CA LYS A 51 -1.56 6.11 0.75
C LYS A 51 -1.00 5.00 1.65
N LEU A 52 -1.62 4.78 2.81
CA LEU A 52 -1.17 3.77 3.77
C LEU A 52 -1.37 2.35 3.23
N GLU A 53 -2.50 2.06 2.59
CA GLU A 53 -2.76 0.76 1.95
C GLU A 53 -1.78 0.48 0.81
N HIS A 54 -1.47 1.50 0.02
CA HIS A 54 -0.45 1.40 -1.02
C HIS A 54 0.94 1.12 -0.40
N LEU A 55 1.32 1.86 0.64
CA LEU A 55 2.58 1.66 1.34
C LEU A 55 2.69 0.25 1.94
N ALA A 56 1.67 -0.21 2.65
CA ALA A 56 1.62 -1.56 3.23
C ALA A 56 1.70 -2.65 2.15
N SER A 57 1.11 -2.41 0.97
CA SER A 57 1.23 -3.32 -0.17
C SER A 57 2.65 -3.32 -0.74
N SER A 58 3.27 -2.15 -0.92
CA SER A 58 4.65 -2.02 -1.40
C SER A 58 5.68 -2.60 -0.43
N GLN A 59 5.44 -2.56 0.88
CA GLN A 59 6.33 -3.16 1.88
C GLN A 59 6.21 -4.69 1.93
N ARG A 60 5.05 -5.26 1.56
CA ARG A 60 4.82 -6.71 1.50
C ARG A 60 5.23 -7.33 0.17
N ALA A 61 5.17 -6.57 -0.92
CA ALA A 61 5.76 -6.98 -2.19
C ALA A 61 7.26 -7.14 -1.94
N ALA A 62 7.76 -8.38 -2.01
CA ALA A 62 9.18 -8.67 -1.80
C ALA A 62 10.01 -7.72 -2.66
N ALA A 63 11.08 -7.15 -2.09
CA ALA A 63 12.07 -6.43 -2.87
C ALA A 63 12.60 -7.40 -3.93
N VAL A 64 12.18 -7.19 -5.18
CA VAL A 64 12.70 -7.95 -6.31
C VAL A 64 14.19 -7.67 -6.33
N ASP A 65 15.00 -8.67 -5.98
CA ASP A 65 16.44 -8.57 -6.11
C ASP A 65 16.75 -8.38 -7.60
N PRO A 66 17.24 -7.21 -8.02
CA PRO A 66 17.50 -6.94 -9.43
C PRO A 66 18.67 -7.77 -9.97
N SER A 67 19.45 -8.42 -9.11
CA SER A 67 20.53 -9.34 -9.49
C SER A 67 20.02 -10.76 -9.80
N LEU A 68 18.81 -11.11 -9.38
CA LEU A 68 18.17 -12.37 -9.73
C LEU A 68 17.47 -12.26 -11.10
N PRO A 69 17.56 -13.29 -11.96
CA PRO A 69 16.77 -13.34 -13.18
C PRO A 69 15.29 -13.17 -12.83
N GLN A 70 14.66 -12.09 -13.30
CA GLN A 70 13.25 -11.86 -13.08
C GLN A 70 12.46 -12.87 -13.91
N VAL A 71 12.07 -13.98 -13.27
CA VAL A 71 11.16 -14.96 -13.87
C VAL A 71 9.75 -14.40 -13.74
N PHE A 72 9.32 -13.66 -14.76
CA PHE A 72 7.98 -13.07 -14.84
C PHE A 72 6.87 -14.11 -15.08
N LEU A 73 7.25 -15.35 -15.36
CA LEU A 73 6.33 -16.43 -15.69
C LEU A 73 6.05 -17.27 -14.46
N ALA A 74 4.79 -17.66 -14.29
CA ALA A 74 4.45 -18.66 -13.30
C ALA A 74 5.25 -19.96 -13.60
N PRO A 75 5.75 -20.69 -12.59
CA PRO A 75 6.63 -21.85 -12.80
C PRO A 75 6.04 -22.97 -13.68
N TRP A 76 4.72 -23.00 -13.83
CA TRP A 76 3.97 -23.95 -14.64
C TRP A 76 3.67 -23.46 -16.06
N LEU A 77 4.07 -22.23 -16.40
CA LEU A 77 3.83 -21.63 -17.70
C LEU A 77 5.07 -21.83 -18.59
N GLU A 78 5.08 -22.91 -19.36
CA GLU A 78 6.08 -23.10 -20.42
C GLU A 78 5.71 -22.24 -21.64
N LEU A 79 6.41 -21.13 -21.83
CA LEU A 79 6.30 -20.36 -23.06
C LEU A 79 7.08 -21.06 -24.17
N THR A 80 6.34 -21.70 -25.09
CA THR A 80 6.94 -22.16 -26.34
C THR A 80 7.10 -20.97 -27.30
N LEU A 81 8.17 -20.98 -28.11
CA LEU A 81 8.45 -19.93 -29.10
C LEU A 81 7.29 -19.76 -30.11
N ALA A 82 6.50 -20.82 -30.33
CA ALA A 82 5.29 -20.78 -31.14
C ALA A 82 4.19 -19.94 -30.48
N SER A 83 3.96 -20.09 -29.17
CA SER A 83 2.97 -19.31 -28.42
C SER A 83 3.26 -17.81 -28.38
N LEU A 84 4.53 -17.41 -28.48
CA LEU A 84 4.91 -15.99 -28.54
C LEU A 84 4.63 -15.35 -29.90
N LYS A 85 4.66 -16.16 -30.97
CA LYS A 85 4.55 -15.70 -32.36
C LYS A 85 3.10 -15.37 -32.75
N ASP A 86 2.12 -16.00 -32.11
CA ASP A 86 0.69 -15.79 -32.37
C ASP A 86 0.12 -14.57 -31.63
N ALA A 87 0.89 -13.95 -30.73
CA ALA A 87 0.47 -12.81 -29.92
C ALA A 87 0.99 -11.44 -30.43
N ALA A 88 1.66 -11.40 -31.59
CA ALA A 88 2.29 -10.21 -32.18
C ALA A 88 1.48 -9.64 -33.36
#